data_AF-A0A529HWU9-F1
#
_entry.id   AF-A0A529HWU9-F1
#
_cell.length_a   1.000
_cell.length_b   1.000
_cell.length_c   1.000
_cell.angle_alpha   90.00
_cell.angle_beta   90.00
_cell.angle_gamma   90.00
#
_symmetry.space_group_name_H-M   'P 1'
#
loop_
_entity.id
_entity.type
_entity.pdbx_description
1 polymer ?
#
loop_
_entity_poly.entity_id
_entity_poly.type
_entity_poly.pdbx_seq_one_letter_code
_entity_poly.pdbx_strand_id
1 'polypeptide(L)' 'MSAYFADLSEALRQAGIFQPALVLDRDRLDRNIALVKDRLAPGLAVRLVDKSLASMPLLQHIAG' A
#
# COMPACT_ATOMS: atom_id res chain seq x y z
N MET A 1 14.53 -5.91 -15.36
CA MET A 1 13.33 -5.24 -14.82
C MET A 1 12.18 -6.25 -14.83
N SER A 2 11.26 -6.24 -13.86
CA SER A 2 9.95 -6.88 -14.06
C SER A 2 9.01 -5.91 -14.78
N ALA A 3 7.97 -6.42 -15.46
CA ALA A 3 7.01 -5.58 -16.19
C ALA A 3 6.42 -4.49 -15.29
N TYR A 4 5.91 -4.88 -14.12
CA TYR A 4 5.39 -3.97 -13.08
C TYR A 4 6.26 -2.74 -12.77
N PHE A 5 7.59 -2.89 -12.70
CA PHE A 5 8.48 -1.73 -12.45
C PHE A 5 8.75 -0.89 -13.71
N ALA A 6 8.62 -1.47 -14.91
CA ALA A 6 8.62 -0.70 -16.15
C ALA A 6 7.30 0.08 -16.29
N ASP A 7 6.15 -0.56 -16.05
CA ASP A 7 4.81 0.04 -16.09
C ASP A 7 4.69 1.25 -15.14
N LEU A 8 5.19 1.11 -13.90
CA LEU A 8 5.26 2.22 -12.95
C LEU A 8 6.19 3.35 -13.40
N SER A 9 7.34 3.02 -14.02
CA SER A 9 8.27 4.04 -14.54
C SER A 9 7.66 4.81 -15.70
N GLU A 10 6.90 4.13 -16.56
CA GLU A 10 6.17 4.72 -17.68
C GLU A 10 5.04 5.64 -17.18
N ALA A 11 4.25 5.16 -16.21
CA ALA A 11 3.17 5.94 -15.60
C ALA A 11 3.68 7.23 -14.91
N LEU A 12 4.81 7.17 -14.20
CA LEU A 12 5.47 8.37 -13.64
C LEU A 12 5.91 9.36 -14.73
N ARG A 13 6.45 8.86 -15.84
CA ARG A 13 6.82 9.69 -17.00
C ARG A 13 5.61 10.34 -17.66
N GLN A 14 4.49 9.61 -17.82
CA GLN A 14 3.23 10.16 -18.34
C GLN A 14 2.63 11.23 -17.41
N ALA A 15 2.73 11.02 -16.09
CA ALA A 15 2.27 11.97 -15.07
C ALA A 15 3.19 13.19 -14.87
N GLY A 16 4.32 13.26 -15.59
CA GLY A 16 5.30 14.36 -15.48
C GLY A 16 6.12 14.37 -14.18
N ILE A 17 6.17 13.25 -13.46
CA ILE A 17 6.83 13.15 -12.14
C ILE A 17 8.32 12.82 -12.33
N PHE A 18 9.13 13.86 -12.53
CA PHE A 18 10.57 13.77 -12.77
C PHE A 18 11.44 14.03 -11.51
N GLN A 19 10.87 13.78 -10.33
CA GLN A 19 11.50 14.03 -9.02
C GLN A 19 11.45 12.76 -8.14
N PRO A 20 12.32 12.63 -7.12
CA PRO A 20 12.23 11.52 -6.16
C PRO A 20 10.84 11.46 -5.52
N ALA A 21 10.14 10.33 -5.69
CA ALA A 21 8.75 10.16 -5.28
C ALA A 21 8.53 8.80 -4.60
N LEU A 22 7.71 8.79 -3.55
CA LEU A 22 7.22 7.56 -2.92
C LEU A 22 5.93 7.13 -3.61
N VAL A 23 5.97 6.00 -4.33
CA VAL A 23 4.80 5.42 -5.00
C VAL A 23 4.19 4.33 -4.12
N LEU A 24 2.86 4.35 -3.96
CA LEU A 24 2.11 3.39 -3.15
C LEU A 24 1.10 2.64 -4.02
N ASP A 25 1.34 1.35 -4.26
CA ASP A 25 0.37 0.45 -4.90
C ASP A 25 -0.72 0.08 -3.87
N ARG A 26 -1.84 0.82 -3.90
CA ARG A 26 -2.98 0.63 -2.99
C ARG A 26 -3.65 -0.73 -3.21
N ASP A 27 -3.76 -1.18 -4.45
CA ASP A 27 -4.38 -2.47 -4.77
C ASP A 27 -3.59 -3.65 -4.15
N ARG A 28 -2.24 -3.58 -4.12
CA ARG A 28 -1.39 -4.55 -3.41
C ARG A 28 -1.51 -4.41 -1.90
N LEU A 29 -1.59 -3.18 -1.38
CA LEU A 29 -1.83 -2.94 0.05
C LEU A 29 -3.15 -3.61 0.49
N ASP A 30 -4.22 -3.41 -0.27
CA ASP A 30 -5.55 -3.90 0.08
C ASP A 30 -5.66 -5.42 -0.07
N ARG A 31 -5.04 -6.00 -1.10
CA ARG A 31 -4.86 -7.47 -1.20
C ARG A 31 -4.05 -8.04 -0.04
N ASN A 32 -3.02 -7.34 0.43
CA ASN A 32 -2.24 -7.78 1.60
C ASN A 32 -3.05 -7.67 2.90
N ILE A 33 -3.86 -6.62 3.07
CA ILE A 33 -4.75 -6.46 4.23
C ILE A 33 -5.80 -7.57 4.26
N ALA A 34 -6.42 -7.89 3.12
CA ALA A 34 -7.35 -9.02 2.99
C ALA A 34 -6.64 -10.34 3.35
N LEU A 35 -5.48 -10.63 2.77
CA LEU A 35 -4.71 -11.85 3.04
C LEU A 35 -4.27 -11.98 4.52
N VAL A 36 -4.03 -10.86 5.21
CA VAL A 36 -3.79 -10.87 6.67
C VAL A 36 -5.07 -11.18 7.43
N LYS A 37 -6.20 -10.52 7.11
CA LYS A 37 -7.50 -10.75 7.75
C LYS A 37 -7.95 -12.22 7.59
N ASP A 38 -7.85 -12.78 6.39
CA ASP A 38 -8.22 -14.17 6.07
C ASP A 38 -7.36 -15.23 6.78
N ARG A 39 -6.16 -14.86 7.25
CA ARG A 39 -5.20 -15.78 7.92
C ARG A 39 -5.20 -15.66 9.45
N LEU A 40 -6.05 -14.83 10.03
CA LEU A 40 -6.19 -14.77 11.49
C LEU A 40 -6.92 -15.99 12.03
N ALA A 41 -6.50 -16.46 13.20
CA ALA A 41 -7.29 -17.44 13.94
C ALA A 41 -8.63 -16.81 14.37
N PRO A 42 -9.74 -17.57 14.37
CA PRO A 42 -11.05 -17.06 14.80
C PRO A 42 -11.01 -16.38 16.16
N GLY A 43 -11.58 -15.18 16.26
CA GLY A 43 -11.60 -14.37 17.47
C GLY A 43 -10.40 -13.43 17.67
N LEU A 44 -9.37 -13.48 16.81
CA LEU A 44 -8.28 -12.49 16.84
C LEU A 44 -8.61 -11.24 16.00
N ALA A 45 -8.36 -10.06 16.57
CA ALA A 45 -8.52 -8.78 15.89
C ALA A 45 -7.16 -8.24 15.38
N VAL A 46 -7.16 -7.56 14.22
CA VAL A 46 -6.00 -6.78 13.76
C VAL A 46 -5.83 -5.56 14.66
N ARG A 47 -4.63 -5.38 15.24
CA ARG A 47 -4.21 -4.10 15.81
C ARG A 47 -3.30 -3.37 14.83
N LEU A 48 -3.76 -2.23 14.33
CA LEU A 48 -2.91 -1.30 13.58
C LEU A 48 -1.87 -0.66 14.51
N VAL A 49 -0.66 -0.43 14.00
CA VAL A 49 0.40 0.33 14.68
C VAL A 49 0.89 1.46 13.77
N ASP A 50 1.00 2.64 14.36
CA ASP A 50 1.18 3.95 13.72
C ASP A 50 2.65 4.37 13.60
N LYS A 51 3.50 3.91 14.51
CA LYS A 51 4.92 4.30 14.72
C LYS A 51 5.81 4.38 13.48
N SER A 52 5.46 3.68 12.40
CA SER A 52 6.24 3.62 11.15
C SER A 52 5.52 4.24 9.95
N LEU A 53 4.31 4.77 10.13
CA LEU A 53 3.45 5.24 9.04
C LEU A 53 2.83 6.61 9.36
N ALA A 54 3.65 7.67 9.24
CA ALA A 54 3.25 9.05 9.47
C ALA A 54 2.35 9.62 8.34
N SER A 55 1.25 8.94 8.03
CA SER A 55 0.26 9.33 7.01
C SER A 55 -1.15 9.02 7.50
N MET A 56 -1.81 10.03 8.08
CA MET A 56 -3.18 9.89 8.60
C MET A 56 -4.20 9.40 7.55
N PRO A 57 -4.20 9.87 6.28
CA PRO A 57 -5.12 9.37 5.26
C PRO A 57 -4.92 7.88 4.95
N LEU A 58 -3.67 7.41 5.05
CA LEU A 58 -3.34 6.00 4.81
C LEU A 58 -3.66 5.12 6.02
N LEU A 59 -3.44 5.62 7.25
CA LEU A 59 -3.91 4.95 8.48
C LEU A 59 -5.45 4.81 8.48
N GLN A 60 -6.18 5.84 8.05
CA GLN A 60 -7.64 5.80 7.88
C GLN A 60 -8.06 4.75 6.84
N HIS A 61 -7.41 4.73 5.66
CA HIS A 61 -7.66 3.73 4.62
C HIS A 61 -7.39 2.29 5.08
N ILE A 62 -6.34 2.06 5.89
CA ILE A 62 -6.00 0.72 6.41
C ILE A 62 -6.94 0.29 7.54
N ALA A 63 -7.46 1.22 8.35
CA ALA A 63 -8.33 0.93 9.48
C ALA A 63 -9.65 0.26 9.04
N GLY A 64 -10.35 0.88 8.07
CA GLY A 64 -11.64 0.43 7.53
C GLY A 64 -12.83 0.89 8.37
#